data_AF-A0A7J5BZE2-F1
#
_entry.id   AF-A0A7J5BZE2-F1
#
_cell.length_a   1.000
_cell.length_b   1.000
_cell.length_c   1.000
_cell.angle_alpha   90.00
_cell.angle_beta   90.00
_cell.angle_gamma   90.00
#
_symmetry.space_group_name_H-M   'P 1'
#
loop_
_entity.id
_entity.type
_entity.pdbx_description
1 polymer ?
#
loop_
_entity_poly.entity_id
_entity_poly.type
_entity_poly.pdbx_seq_one_letter_code
_entity_poly.pdbx_strand_id
1 'polypeptide(L)' 'MPQYVRIVGSSDISRNHVRIEVTGGVVVVSDLHSRNGTDIVMPGRPPQRLRAGEPTAVMPGTVVDLGSGIAFTVRR' A
#
# COMPACT_ATOMS: atom_id res chain seq x y z
N MET A 1 -11.93 4.34 -14.18
CA MET A 1 -12.76 4.18 -12.95
C MET A 1 -11.94 3.42 -11.93
N PRO A 2 -12.00 3.77 -10.62
CA PRO A 2 -11.30 3.01 -9.59
C PRO A 2 -11.92 1.63 -9.40
N GLN A 3 -11.09 0.60 -9.24
CA GLN A 3 -11.51 -0.73 -8.82
C GLN A 3 -11.26 -0.87 -7.32
N TYR A 4 -12.27 -1.33 -6.58
CA TYR A 4 -12.16 -1.56 -5.14
C TYR A 4 -11.93 -3.04 -4.86
N VAL A 5 -11.02 -3.33 -3.94
CA VAL A 5 -10.76 -4.68 -3.42
C VAL A 5 -11.12 -4.70 -1.95
N ARG A 6 -12.02 -5.62 -1.56
CA ARG A 6 -12.41 -5.79 -0.16
C ARG A 6 -11.54 -6.85 0.50
N ILE A 7 -10.97 -6.50 1.63
CA ILE A 7 -10.25 -7.42 2.52
C ILE A 7 -11.26 -7.94 3.54
N VAL A 8 -11.38 -9.26 3.68
CA VAL A 8 -12.30 -9.92 4.61
C VAL A 8 -11.52 -10.43 5.81
N GLY A 9 -12.14 -10.43 7.00
CA GLY A 9 -11.54 -11.00 8.21
C GLY A 9 -10.67 -10.03 9.02
N SER A 10 -10.64 -8.75 8.68
CA SER A 10 -9.99 -7.72 9.50
C SER A 10 -10.90 -6.52 9.74
N SER A 11 -11.07 -6.16 11.01
CA SER A 11 -11.73 -4.95 11.47
C SER A 11 -10.77 -3.79 11.72
N ASP A 12 -9.45 -4.03 11.59
CA ASP A 12 -8.39 -3.08 11.96
C ASP A 12 -7.76 -2.38 10.74
N ILE A 13 -8.41 -2.47 9.59
CA ILE A 13 -8.04 -1.75 8.37
C ILE A 13 -9.08 -0.66 8.10
N SER A 14 -8.61 0.58 7.90
CA SER A 14 -9.47 1.68 7.44
C SER A 14 -10.26 1.31 6.18
N ARG A 15 -11.54 1.74 6.11
CA ARG A 15 -12.42 1.49 4.95
C ARG A 15 -11.80 1.87 3.60
N ASN A 16 -11.09 3.01 3.58
CA ASN A 16 -10.21 3.43 2.50
C ASN A 16 -8.82 3.53 3.09
N HIS A 17 -7.94 2.57 2.80
CA HIS A 17 -6.63 2.49 3.45
C HIS A 17 -5.51 2.96 2.53
N VAL A 18 -5.45 2.40 1.33
CA VAL A 18 -4.40 2.69 0.36
C VAL A 18 -5.02 2.86 -1.03
N ARG A 19 -4.44 3.72 -1.84
CA ARG A 19 -4.70 3.80 -3.28
C ARG A 19 -3.49 3.28 -4.03
N ILE A 20 -3.76 2.50 -5.08
CA ILE A 20 -2.74 1.99 -5.99
C ILE A 20 -3.10 2.50 -7.38
N GLU A 21 -2.13 3.13 -8.05
CA GLU A 21 -2.26 3.64 -9.41
C GLU A 21 -1.12 3.09 -10.27
N VAL A 22 -1.42 2.75 -11.53
CA VAL A 22 -0.41 2.32 -12.51
C VAL A 22 -0.37 3.33 -13.63
N THR A 23 0.73 4.08 -13.70
CA THR A 23 0.91 5.15 -14.69
C THR A 23 2.24 4.95 -15.40
N GLY A 24 2.20 4.77 -16.72
CA GLY A 24 3.42 4.59 -17.53
C GLY A 24 4.27 3.37 -17.10
N GLY A 25 3.65 2.32 -16.56
CA GLY A 25 4.34 1.12 -16.07
C GLY A 25 4.93 1.26 -14.65
N VAL A 26 4.73 2.39 -13.99
CA VAL A 26 5.13 2.61 -12.59
C VAL A 26 3.93 2.39 -11.68
N VAL A 27 4.12 1.61 -10.62
CA VAL A 27 3.12 1.44 -9.56
C VAL A 27 3.34 2.53 -8.52
N VAL A 28 2.29 3.28 -8.21
CA VAL A 28 2.28 4.33 -7.19
C VAL A 28 1.34 3.90 -6.07
N VAL A 29 1.83 4.00 -4.83
CA VAL A 29 1.09 3.64 -3.63
C VAL A 29 0.97 4.89 -2.76
N SER A 30 -0.25 5.19 -2.32
CA SER A 30 -0.55 6.33 -1.44
C SER A 30 -1.39 5.86 -0.27
N ASP A 31 -0.91 6.06 0.96
CA ASP A 31 -1.72 5.90 2.16
C ASP A 31 -2.83 6.98 2.19
N LEU A 32 -4.07 6.56 2.45
CA LEU A 32 -5.24 7.44 2.40
C LEU A 32 -5.60 8.01 3.77
N HIS A 33 -4.59 8.38 4.56
CA HIS A 33 -4.74 8.78 5.97
C HIS A 33 -5.35 7.65 6.79
N SER A 34 -4.77 6.46 6.66
CA SER A 34 -5.23 5.29 7.38
C SER A 34 -4.97 5.43 8.88
N ARG A 35 -5.73 4.68 9.71
CA ARG A 35 -5.62 4.76 11.16
C ARG A 35 -4.28 4.22 11.68
N ASN A 36 -3.82 3.11 11.11
CA ASN A 36 -2.63 2.40 11.57
C ASN A 36 -1.39 2.72 10.73
N GLY A 37 -1.55 3.49 9.64
CA GLY A 37 -0.52 3.82 8.67
C GLY A 37 -0.19 2.65 7.73
N THR A 38 0.52 2.96 6.64
CA THR A 38 0.99 1.97 5.66
C THR A 38 2.52 1.90 5.67
N ASP A 39 3.10 0.72 5.84
CA ASP A 39 4.54 0.46 5.68
C ASP A 39 4.81 -0.21 4.33
N ILE A 40 5.98 0.06 3.75
CA ILE A 40 6.49 -0.65 2.58
C ILE A 40 7.87 -1.26 2.84
N VAL A 41 8.14 -2.39 2.20
CA VAL A 41 9.47 -3.00 2.17
C VAL A 41 9.82 -3.23 0.71
N MET A 42 10.71 -2.38 0.18
CA MET A 42 11.25 -2.56 -1.17
C MET A 42 12.33 -3.65 -1.16
N PRO A 43 12.53 -4.39 -2.27
CA PRO A 43 13.59 -5.38 -2.37
C PRO A 43 14.96 -4.79 -1.99
N GLY A 44 15.64 -5.42 -1.03
CA GLY A 44 16.97 -5.01 -0.57
C GLY A 44 17.02 -3.72 0.26
N ARG A 45 15.87 -3.16 0.67
CA ARG A 45 15.80 -1.95 1.51
C ARG A 45 15.16 -2.26 2.87
N PRO A 46 15.50 -1.50 3.92
CA PRO A 46 14.78 -1.57 5.18
C PRO A 46 13.32 -1.12 5.01
N PRO A 47 12.41 -1.51 5.93
CA PRO A 47 11.04 -1.02 5.95
C PRO A 47 10.97 0.51 6.02
N GLN A 48 9.98 1.08 5.33
CA GLN A 48 9.71 2.50 5.27
C GLN A 48 8.21 2.77 5.48
N ARG A 49 7.88 3.62 6.46
CA ARG A 49 6.52 4.13 6.64
C ARG A 49 6.21 5.16 5.56
N LEU A 50 5.08 5.01 4.88
CA LEU A 50 4.59 6.02 3.95
C LEU A 50 4.12 7.27 4.70
N ARG A 51 4.36 8.44 4.11
CA ARG A 51 3.70 9.68 4.55
C ARG A 51 2.27 9.68 3.99
N ALA A 52 1.29 9.87 4.88
CA ALA A 52 -0.12 9.87 4.48
C ALA A 52 -0.40 10.94 3.41
N GLY A 53 -1.14 10.56 2.37
CA GLY A 53 -1.46 11.41 1.22
C GLY A 53 -0.32 11.60 0.21
N GLU A 54 0.91 11.21 0.52
CA GLU A 54 2.06 11.40 -0.37
C GLU A 54 2.21 10.22 -1.34
N PRO A 55 2.15 10.46 -2.67
CA PRO A 55 2.33 9.40 -3.66
C PRO A 55 3.76 8.86 -3.64
N THR A 56 3.91 7.55 -3.44
CA THR A 56 5.22 6.88 -3.41
C THR A 56 5.32 5.85 -4.53
N ALA A 57 6.29 6.02 -5.43
CA ALA A 57 6.58 5.04 -6.46
C ALA A 57 7.21 3.78 -5.84
N VAL A 58 6.75 2.61 -6.27
CA VAL A 58 7.24 1.31 -5.81
C VAL A 58 7.55 0.40 -6.99
N MET A 59 8.41 -0.58 -6.75
CA MET A 59 8.84 -1.55 -7.76
C MET A 59 8.21 -2.93 -7.52
N PRO A 60 8.16 -3.80 -8.55
CA PRO A 60 7.79 -5.19 -8.35
C PRO A 60 8.64 -5.85 -7.25
N GLY A 61 8.00 -6.66 -6.41
CA GLY A 61 8.59 -7.24 -5.21
C GLY A 61 8.44 -6.39 -3.96
N THR A 62 7.98 -5.14 -4.05
CA THR A 62 7.63 -4.35 -2.86
C THR A 62 6.49 -5.02 -2.11
N VAL A 63 6.68 -5.22 -0.81
CA VAL A 63 5.62 -5.61 0.13
C VAL A 63 5.00 -4.35 0.73
N VAL A 64 3.67 -4.28 0.76
CA VAL A 64 2.90 -3.18 1.34
C VAL A 64 2.07 -3.73 2.49
N ASP A 65 2.33 -3.27 3.72
CA ASP A 65 1.61 -3.63 4.95
C ASP A 65 0.66 -2.50 5.35
N LEU A 66 -0.60 -2.85 5.63
CA LEU A 66 -1.68 -1.96 6.00
C LEU A 66 -1.77 -1.73 7.52
N GLY A 67 -0.65 -1.88 8.24
CA GLY A 67 -0.51 -1.55 9.67
C GLY A 67 -1.22 -2.50 10.63
N SER A 68 -1.62 -3.70 10.17
CA SER A 68 -2.33 -4.72 10.97
C SER A 68 -1.79 -6.14 10.71
N GLY A 69 -0.59 -6.25 10.13
CA GLY A 69 -0.02 -7.52 9.68
C GLY A 69 -0.65 -8.05 8.39
N ILE A 70 -1.57 -7.29 7.79
CA ILE A 70 -2.14 -7.58 6.49
C ILE A 70 -1.33 -6.86 5.45
N ALA A 71 -0.70 -7.65 4.58
CA ALA A 71 0.15 -7.16 3.53
C ALA A 71 -0.18 -7.77 2.17
N PHE A 72 0.20 -7.08 1.11
CA PHE A 72 0.24 -7.61 -0.24
C PHE A 72 1.57 -7.32 -0.91
N THR A 73 1.89 -8.07 -1.95
CA THR A 73 3.12 -7.88 -2.74
C THR A 73 2.78 -7.33 -4.11
N VAL A 74 3.48 -6.28 -4.53
CA VAL A 74 3.40 -5.76 -5.89
C VAL A 74 4.04 -6.78 -6.84
N ARG A 75 3.26 -7.30 -7.78
CA ARG A 75 3.72 -8.24 -8.82
C ARG A 75 3.59 -7.61 -10.20
N ARG A 76 4.27 -8.21 -11.18
CA ARG A 76 4.14 -7.89 -12.60
C ARG A 76 2.84 -8.44 -13.17
#